data_AF-A0A9P5SA65-F1
#
_entry.id   AF-A0A9P5SA65-F1
#
_cell.length_a   1.000
_cell.length_b   1.000
_cell.length_c   1.000
_cell.angle_alpha   90.00
_cell.angle_beta   90.00
_cell.angle_gamma   90.00
#
_symmetry.space_group_name_H-M   'P 1'
#
loop_
_entity.id
_entity.type
_entity.pdbx_description
1 polymer ?
#
loop_
_entity_poly.entity_id
_entity_poly.type
_entity_poly.pdbx_seq_one_letter_code
_entity_poly.pdbx_strand_id
1 'polypeptide(L)' 'VEGSRIYVAKPSQYGLPYEDLTLITLDKIKIRAYLIKNTDDSIARHSNTILYLHANAGNMGHRLSIADVFHREFGCN' A
#
# COMPACT_ATOMS: atom_id res chain seq x y z
N VAL A 1 13.11 -4.24 -16.50
CA VAL A 1 14.05 -5.03 -15.68
C VAL A 1 13.35 -6.29 -15.20
N GLU A 2 13.93 -7.44 -15.52
CA GLU A 2 13.33 -8.79 -15.57
C GLU A 2 12.85 -9.36 -14.21
N GLY A 3 13.00 -8.62 -13.11
CA GLY A 3 12.61 -9.05 -11.76
C GLY A 3 11.22 -8.60 -11.28
N SER A 4 10.60 -7.57 -11.87
CA SER A 4 9.38 -6.95 -11.30
C SER A 4 8.12 -7.81 -11.41
N ARG A 5 8.15 -8.88 -12.20
CA ARG A 5 7.04 -9.85 -12.32
C ARG A 5 7.17 -11.02 -11.35
N ILE A 6 8.38 -11.25 -10.83
CA ILE A 6 8.72 -12.39 -9.99
C ILE A 6 8.81 -11.94 -8.53
N TYR A 7 9.41 -10.77 -8.31
CA TYR A 7 9.62 -10.19 -7.00
C TYR A 7 8.92 -8.84 -6.89
N VAL A 8 7.98 -8.76 -5.97
CA VAL A 8 7.27 -7.53 -5.62
C VAL A 8 7.59 -7.24 -4.15
N ALA A 9 8.23 -6.11 -3.91
CA ALA A 9 8.54 -5.69 -2.55
C ALA A 9 7.24 -5.52 -1.74
N LYS A 10 7.28 -5.91 -0.47
CA LYS A 10 6.17 -5.77 0.48
C LYS A 10 6.40 -4.58 1.42
N PRO A 11 5.35 -3.95 1.97
CA PRO A 11 5.51 -2.84 2.91
C PRO A 11 6.38 -3.20 4.14
N SER A 12 6.35 -4.45 4.62
CA SER A 12 7.21 -4.90 5.72
C SER A 12 8.71 -4.73 5.46
N GLN A 13 9.15 -4.76 4.20
CA GLN A 13 10.56 -4.55 3.84
C GLN A 13 11.01 -3.09 4.05
N TYR A 14 10.05 -2.16 4.14
CA TYR A 14 10.25 -0.76 4.48
C TYR A 14 9.94 -0.49 5.97
N GLY A 15 9.65 -1.55 6.76
CA GLY A 15 9.24 -1.43 8.16
C GLY A 15 7.85 -0.79 8.33
N LEU A 16 7.01 -0.81 7.29
CA LEU A 16 5.67 -0.26 7.35
C LEU A 16 4.69 -1.29 7.93
N PRO A 17 3.81 -0.88 8.87
CA PRO A 17 2.68 -1.70 9.26
C PRO A 17 1.73 -1.82 8.07
N TYR A 18 1.25 -3.02 7.76
CA TYR A 18 0.32 -3.18 6.66
C TYR A 18 -0.58 -4.39 6.81
N GLU A 19 -1.76 -4.29 6.19
CA GLU A 19 -2.65 -5.41 5.93
C GLU A 19 -2.61 -5.78 4.45
N ASP A 20 -2.51 -7.08 4.16
CA ASP A 20 -2.58 -7.60 2.81
C ASP A 20 -4.05 -7.86 2.45
N LEU A 21 -4.60 -7.05 1.55
CA LEU A 21 -6.01 -7.10 1.19
C LEU A 21 -6.21 -7.74 -0.19
N THR A 22 -7.31 -8.48 -0.31
CA THR A 22 -7.86 -8.89 -1.61
C THR A 22 -9.26 -8.35 -1.73
N LEU A 23 -9.41 -7.29 -2.51
CA LEU A 23 -10.69 -6.69 -2.83
C LEU A 23 -11.37 -7.54 -3.91
N ILE A 24 -12.66 -7.83 -3.72
CA ILE A 24 -13.45 -8.59 -4.68
C ILE A 24 -14.51 -7.66 -5.23
N THR A 25 -14.44 -7.37 -6.53
CA THR A 25 -15.42 -6.55 -7.23
C THR A 25 -16.74 -7.32 -7.42
N LEU A 26 -17.81 -6.63 -7.81
CA LEU A 26 -19.13 -7.25 -8.03
C LEU A 26 -19.09 -8.35 -9.09
N ASP A 27 -18.29 -8.15 -10.14
CA ASP A 27 -18.00 -9.10 -11.23
C ASP A 27 -16.91 -10.14 -10.88
N LYS A 28 -16.56 -10.24 -9.59
CA LYS A 28 -15.66 -11.27 -9.02
C LYS A 28 -14.19 -11.16 -9.42
N ILE A 29 -13.76 -10.00 -9.94
CA ILE A 29 -12.34 -9.72 -10.13
C ILE A 29 -11.68 -9.51 -8.77
N LYS A 30 -10.53 -10.16 -8.59
CA LYS A 30 -9.70 -10.06 -7.38
C LYS A 30 -8.62 -9.01 -7.59
N ILE A 31 -8.63 -7.96 -6.79
CA ILE A 31 -7.64 -6.88 -6.81
C ILE A 31 -6.82 -6.97 -5.53
N ARG A 32 -5.50 -7.07 -5.66
CA ARG A 32 -4.57 -7.10 -4.53
C ARG A 32 -4.25 -5.67 -4.12
N ALA A 33 -4.32 -5.38 -2.82
CA ALA A 33 -4.05 -4.06 -2.27
C ALA A 33 -3.30 -4.18 -0.94
N TYR A 34 -2.64 -3.09 -0.54
CA TYR A 34 -2.09 -2.91 0.79
C TYR A 34 -2.86 -1.80 1.49
N LEU A 35 -3.24 -2.02 2.74
CA LEU A 35 -3.67 -0.96 3.65
C LEU A 35 -2.52 -0.67 4.61
N ILE A 36 -2.03 0.56 4.62
CA ILE A 36 -0.90 1.00 5.44
C ILE A 36 -1.42 2.08 6.39
N LYS A 37 -2.06 1.63 7.47
CA LYS A 37 -2.60 2.53 8.49
C LYS A 37 -1.70 2.57 9.72
N ASN A 38 -1.84 3.64 10.50
CA ASN A 38 -1.23 3.67 11.83
C ASN A 38 -1.71 2.49 12.68
N THR A 39 -0.82 1.88 13.45
CA THR A 39 -1.16 0.75 14.34
C THR A 39 -2.03 1.18 15.51
N ASP A 40 -1.99 2.45 15.90
CA ASP A 40 -2.93 3.03 16.85
C ASP A 40 -4.21 3.46 16.09
N ASP A 41 -5.29 2.73 16.33
CA ASP A 41 -6.59 2.97 15.71
C ASP A 41 -7.17 4.37 16.05
N SER A 42 -6.82 4.96 17.19
CA SER A 42 -7.25 6.32 17.55
C SER A 42 -6.59 7.37 16.65
N ILE A 43 -5.31 7.19 16.34
CA ILE A 43 -4.56 8.03 15.41
C ILE A 43 -5.03 7.77 13.97
N ALA A 44 -5.15 6.51 13.57
CA ALA A 44 -5.58 6.13 12.23
C ALA A 44 -6.95 6.72 11.86
N ARG A 45 -7.91 6.76 12.81
CA ARG A 45 -9.24 7.35 12.58
C ARG A 45 -9.23 8.86 12.28
N HIS A 46 -8.23 9.59 12.77
CA HIS A 46 -8.10 11.03 12.55
C HIS A 46 -7.09 11.38 11.44
N SER A 47 -6.41 10.36 10.91
CA SER A 47 -5.43 10.50 9.84
C SER A 47 -6.13 10.57 8.48
N ASN A 48 -5.63 11.42 7.58
CA ASN A 48 -6.12 11.44 6.20
C ASN A 48 -5.75 10.15 5.48
N THR A 49 -6.69 9.58 4.73
CA THR A 49 -6.44 8.35 3.95
C THR A 49 -6.16 8.70 2.49
N ILE A 50 -5.06 8.18 1.94
CA ILE A 50 -4.70 8.36 0.54
C ILE A 50 -5.08 7.12 -0.27
N LEU A 51 -5.97 7.28 -1.24
CA LEU A 51 -6.20 6.26 -2.26
C LEU A 51 -5.11 6.36 -3.34
N TYR A 52 -4.05 5.56 -3.21
CA TYR A 52 -2.95 5.57 -4.16
C TYR A 52 -3.13 4.53 -5.27
N LEU A 53 -3.47 5.01 -6.47
CA LEU A 53 -3.55 4.21 -7.70
C LEU A 53 -2.29 4.42 -8.54
N HIS A 54 -1.51 3.36 -8.79
CA HIS A 54 -0.29 3.47 -9.59
C HIS A 54 -0.56 3.42 -11.10
N ALA A 55 0.33 4.03 -11.89
CA ALA A 55 0.27 3.97 -13.36
C ALA A 55 0.58 2.57 -13.91
N ASN A 56 0.22 2.31 -15.17
CA ASN A 56 0.35 1.00 -15.83
C ASN A 56 1.78 0.37 -15.78
N ALA A 57 2.83 1.20 -15.74
CA ALA A 57 4.21 0.71 -15.67
C ALA A 57 4.66 0.37 -14.24
N GLY A 58 5.17 -0.85 -14.06
CA GLY A 58 5.72 -1.35 -12.79
C GLY A 58 4.69 -2.08 -11.93
N ASN A 59 4.99 -2.21 -10.64
CA ASN A 59 4.09 -2.82 -9.65
C ASN A 59 4.10 -1.96 -8.36
N MET A 60 3.21 -2.28 -7.42
CA MET A 60 3.11 -1.56 -6.15
C MET A 60 4.39 -1.58 -5.31
N GLY A 61 5.21 -2.62 -5.41
CA GLY A 61 6.51 -2.68 -4.73
C GLY A 61 7.44 -1.52 -5.08
N HIS A 62 7.40 -1.03 -6.33
CA HIS A 62 8.15 0.16 -6.75
C HIS A 62 7.58 1.49 -6.22
N ARG A 63 6.38 1.47 -5.65
CA ARG A 63 5.66 2.66 -5.15
C ARG A 63 5.70 2.77 -3.62
N LEU A 64 6.23 1.75 -2.95
CA LEU A 64 6.27 1.70 -1.49
C LEU A 64 7.15 2.78 -0.87
N SER A 65 8.22 3.23 -1.53
CA SER A 65 9.01 4.37 -1.02
C SER A 65 8.21 5.66 -0.96
N ILE A 66 7.26 5.86 -1.87
CA ILE A 66 6.36 7.02 -1.86
C ILE A 66 5.30 6.84 -0.77
N ALA A 67 4.73 5.64 -0.63
CA ALA A 67 3.80 5.33 0.44
C ALA A 67 4.43 5.49 1.84
N ASP A 68 5.72 5.16 1.98
CA ASP A 68 6.49 5.35 3.21
C ASP A 68 6.57 6.82 3.62
N VAL A 69 6.80 7.72 2.66
CA VAL A 69 6.79 9.17 2.90
C VAL A 69 5.39 9.65 3.33
N PHE A 70 4.32 9.20 2.66
CA PHE A 70 2.95 9.56 3.07
C PHE A 70 2.63 9.09 4.49
N HIS A 71 3.04 7.88 4.84
CA HIS A 71 2.77 7.33 6.17
C HIS A 71 3.64 7.99 7.26
N ARG A 72 4.95 8.11 7.06
CA ARG A 72 5.88 8.59 8.11
C ARG A 72 5.90 10.11 8.25
N GLU A 73 5.97 10.83 7.14
CA GLU A 73 6.18 12.28 7.15
C GLU A 73 4.86 13.04 7.22
N PHE A 74 3.80 12.50 6.61
CA PHE A 74 2.49 13.14 6.56
C PHE A 74 1.44 12.48 7.46
N GLY A 75 1.78 11.37 8.11
CA GLY A 75 0.88 10.67 9.03
C GLY A 75 -0.38 10.12 8.35
N CYS A 76 -0.34 9.85 7.04
CA CYS A 76 -1.49 9.36 6.30
C CYS A 76 -1.70 7.85 6.48
N ASN A 77 -2.95 7.42 6.30
CA ASN A 77 -3.30 6.01 6.04
C ASN A 77 -3.25 5.68 4.54
#